data_AF-A0A1I0IVG2-F1
#
_entry.id   AF-A0A1I0IVG2-F1
#
_cell.length_a   1.000
_cell.length_b   1.000
_cell.length_c   1.000
_cell.angle_alpha   90.00
_cell.angle_beta   90.00
_cell.angle_gamma   90.00
#
_symmetry.space_group_name_H-M   'P 1'
#
loop_
_entity.id
_entity.type
_entity.pdbx_description
1 polymer ?
#
loop_
_entity_poly.entity_id
_entity_poly.type
_entity_poly.pdbx_seq_one_letter_code
_entity_poly.pdbx_strand_id
1 'polypeptide(L)'
;MDEFGEYYGRSYRLRFGSWNEAVSAAGLEPREPIDSDFIEEPESCPLCGKSNSELDFHHWRYGDNKQGCYLCRDCHDSIHEGDALPSENNNWLIEAVENLVRDHFERHGDLEKYEILSRYNVTSEKLVEYGIQKMKSENKHREGKADDE
;
A
#
# COMPACT_ATOMS: atom_id res chain seq x y z
N MET A 1 21.53 1.17 4.33
CA MET A 1 22.62 0.32 4.84
C MET A 1 23.60 -0.05 3.76
N ASP A 2 23.13 -0.55 2.61
CA ASP A 2 24.07 -1.01 1.58
C ASP A 2 24.69 0.13 0.75
N GLU A 3 24.10 1.33 0.78
CA GLU A 3 24.66 2.52 0.09
C GLU A 3 25.31 3.55 1.05
N PHE A 4 24.82 3.70 2.29
CA PHE A 4 25.32 4.70 3.27
C PHE A 4 25.42 4.20 4.72
N GLY A 5 25.26 2.89 4.99
CA GLY A 5 25.37 2.35 6.36
C GLY A 5 26.71 1.67 6.60
N GLU A 6 27.21 1.76 7.83
CA GLU A 6 28.49 1.16 8.23
C GLU A 6 28.49 -0.38 8.16
N TYR A 7 27.30 -1.00 8.15
CA TYR A 7 27.13 -2.45 8.06
C TYR A 7 26.07 -2.83 7.02
N TYR A 8 26.33 -3.94 6.31
CA TYR A 8 25.39 -4.56 5.38
C TYR A 8 24.09 -4.98 6.07
N GLY A 9 22.95 -4.83 5.40
CA GLY A 9 21.64 -5.26 5.92
C GLY A 9 21.58 -6.73 6.35
N ARG A 10 22.41 -7.57 5.71
CA ARG A 10 22.56 -9.00 6.06
C ARG A 10 23.15 -9.23 7.46
N SER A 11 24.01 -8.35 7.94
CA SER A 11 24.68 -8.48 9.25
C SER A 11 23.71 -8.34 10.42
N TYR A 12 22.69 -7.49 10.29
CA TYR A 12 21.65 -7.33 11.31
C TYR A 12 20.73 -8.54 11.36
N ARG A 13 20.33 -9.06 10.19
CA ARG A 13 19.50 -10.27 10.09
C ARG A 13 20.17 -11.49 10.73
N LEU A 14 21.49 -11.66 10.51
CA LEU A 14 22.26 -12.76 11.09
C LEU A 14 22.45 -12.66 12.61
N ARG A 15 22.46 -11.45 13.18
CA ARG A 15 22.72 -11.23 14.61
C ARG A 15 21.46 -11.11 15.46
N PHE A 16 20.40 -10.55 14.89
CA PHE A 16 19.19 -10.19 15.63
C PHE A 16 17.95 -10.92 15.12
N GLY A 17 18.03 -11.67 14.02
CA GLY A 17 16.88 -12.34 13.39
C GLY A 17 16.22 -11.46 12.33
N SER A 18 15.74 -10.28 12.74
CA SER A 18 15.01 -9.34 11.89
C SER A 18 15.39 -7.88 12.18
N TRP A 19 14.94 -6.98 11.31
CA TRP A 19 15.14 -5.54 11.52
C TRP A 19 14.33 -5.03 12.73
N ASN A 20 13.12 -5.53 12.95
CA ASN A 20 12.33 -5.18 14.13
C ASN A 20 13.00 -5.65 15.43
N GLU A 21 13.60 -6.84 15.43
CA GLU A 21 14.38 -7.32 16.57
C GLU A 21 15.64 -6.47 16.81
N ALA A 22 16.32 -6.02 15.75
CA ALA A 22 17.46 -5.10 15.89
C ALA A 22 17.04 -3.72 16.45
N VAL A 23 15.90 -3.18 16.01
CA VAL A 23 15.33 -1.91 16.50
C VAL A 23 14.88 -2.05 17.95
N SER A 24 14.23 -3.15 18.31
CA SER A 24 13.86 -3.49 19.68
C SER A 24 15.08 -3.64 20.59
N ALA A 25 16.12 -4.34 20.13
CA ALA A 25 17.39 -4.49 20.86
C ALA A 25 18.13 -3.15 21.06
N ALA A 26 17.91 -2.19 20.16
CA ALA A 26 18.43 -0.83 20.29
C ALA A 26 17.60 0.07 21.23
N GLY A 27 16.54 -0.45 21.86
CA GLY A 27 15.67 0.30 22.76
C GLY A 27 14.73 1.28 22.05
N LEU A 28 14.52 1.11 20.75
CA LEU A 28 13.61 1.90 19.94
C LEU A 28 12.31 1.11 19.72
N GLU A 29 11.18 1.81 19.53
CA GLU A 29 9.92 1.14 19.21
C GLU A 29 9.99 0.52 17.81
N PRO A 30 9.88 -0.81 17.68
CA PRO A 30 9.77 -1.45 16.38
C PRO A 30 8.46 -1.05 15.72
N ARG A 31 8.41 -1.09 14.38
CA ARG A 31 7.12 -0.96 13.71
C ARG A 31 6.31 -2.19 14.04
N GLU A 32 5.12 -1.99 14.59
CA GLU A 32 4.13 -3.07 14.74
C GLU A 32 3.94 -3.70 13.35
N PRO A 33 4.21 -5.01 13.19
CA PRO A 33 3.71 -5.70 12.02
C PRO A 33 2.18 -5.56 12.06
N ILE A 34 1.58 -5.03 11.00
CA ILE A 34 0.17 -5.35 10.79
C ILE A 34 0.18 -6.85 10.53
N ASP A 35 -0.52 -7.61 11.37
CA ASP A 35 -0.48 -9.07 11.47
C ASP A 35 -0.85 -9.72 10.13
N SER A 36 0.12 -9.74 9.22
CA SER A 36 -0.04 -10.05 7.79
C SER A 36 0.07 -11.54 7.52
N ASP A 37 0.43 -12.30 8.55
CA ASP A 37 0.46 -13.75 8.53
C ASP A 37 -0.95 -14.37 8.63
N PHE A 38 -1.99 -13.55 8.88
CA PHE A 38 -3.38 -14.01 9.07
C PHE A 38 -4.43 -13.28 8.22
N ILE A 39 -4.04 -12.60 7.13
CA ILE A 39 -5.06 -12.14 6.17
C ILE A 39 -5.57 -13.38 5.45
N GLU A 40 -6.73 -13.87 5.86
CA GLU A 40 -7.45 -14.92 5.14
C GLU A 40 -7.83 -14.39 3.75
N GLU A 41 -7.65 -15.23 2.73
CA GLU A 41 -8.09 -14.91 1.38
C GLU A 41 -9.62 -14.75 1.38
N PRO A 42 -10.15 -13.55 1.02
CA PRO A 42 -11.59 -13.31 1.04
C PRO A 42 -12.28 -14.01 -0.12
N GLU A 43 -13.58 -14.31 0.01
CA GLU A 43 -14.37 -14.96 -1.07
C GLU A 43 -14.56 -14.06 -2.32
N SER A 44 -14.30 -12.76 -2.18
CA SER A 44 -14.43 -11.77 -3.24
C SER A 44 -13.35 -10.70 -3.16
N CYS A 45 -12.96 -10.15 -4.30
CA CYS A 45 -12.00 -9.06 -4.35
C CYS A 45 -12.49 -7.84 -3.52
N PRO A 46 -11.74 -7.37 -2.51
CA PRO A 46 -12.11 -6.24 -1.65
C PRO A 46 -12.32 -4.93 -2.40
N LEU A 47 -11.65 -4.75 -3.55
CA LEU A 47 -11.76 -3.53 -4.37
C LEU A 47 -12.99 -3.58 -5.28
N CYS A 48 -13.22 -4.67 -6.01
CA CYS A 48 -14.31 -4.72 -7.01
C CYS A 48 -15.53 -5.55 -6.64
N GLY A 49 -15.47 -6.35 -5.57
CA GLY A 49 -16.55 -7.23 -5.14
C GLY A 49 -16.79 -8.46 -6.03
N LYS A 50 -15.99 -8.69 -7.08
CA LYS A 50 -16.10 -9.92 -7.90
C LYS A 50 -15.79 -11.14 -7.04
N SER A 51 -16.74 -12.07 -6.94
CA SER A 51 -16.59 -13.38 -6.28
C SER A 51 -16.00 -14.42 -7.25
N ASN A 52 -15.38 -15.49 -6.72
CA ASN A 52 -14.83 -16.62 -7.50
C ASN A 52 -13.75 -16.24 -8.53
N SER A 53 -13.12 -15.07 -8.39
CA SER A 53 -11.90 -14.74 -9.13
C SER A 53 -10.70 -15.23 -8.33
N GLU A 54 -9.72 -15.85 -9.00
CA GLU A 54 -8.41 -16.13 -8.41
C GLU A 54 -7.82 -14.80 -7.88
N LEU A 55 -7.53 -14.75 -6.57
CA LEU A 55 -7.00 -13.56 -5.92
C LEU A 55 -5.49 -13.67 -5.76
N ASP A 56 -4.80 -12.62 -6.20
CA ASP A 56 -3.37 -12.44 -6.01
C ASP A 56 -3.14 -11.61 -4.74
N PHE A 57 -2.12 -11.96 -3.95
CA PHE A 57 -1.70 -11.14 -2.82
C PHE A 57 -0.89 -9.95 -3.33
N HIS A 58 -1.50 -8.76 -3.31
CA HIS A 58 -0.84 -7.49 -3.60
C HIS A 58 0.10 -7.11 -2.46
N HIS A 59 1.37 -6.85 -2.76
CA HIS A 59 2.38 -6.52 -1.77
C HIS A 59 2.65 -5.01 -1.71
N TRP A 60 2.34 -4.38 -0.57
CA TRP A 60 2.81 -3.03 -0.23
C TRP A 60 4.23 -3.04 0.34
N ARG A 61 4.60 -4.11 1.04
CA ARG A 61 5.95 -4.39 1.54
C ARG A 61 6.33 -5.84 1.25
N TYR A 62 7.57 -6.03 0.86
CA TYR A 62 8.18 -7.32 0.58
C TYR A 62 9.05 -7.81 1.75
N GLY A 63 9.31 -9.12 1.79
CA GLY A 63 10.20 -9.76 2.76
C GLY A 63 9.49 -10.34 3.98
N ASP A 64 10.24 -10.51 5.07
CA ASP A 64 9.79 -11.22 6.28
C ASP A 64 8.65 -10.49 7.04
N ASN A 65 8.48 -9.19 6.79
CA ASN A 65 7.34 -8.38 7.26
C ASN A 65 6.44 -8.00 6.08
N LYS A 66 6.04 -9.01 5.28
CA LYS A 66 5.14 -8.80 4.13
C LYS A 66 3.91 -8.02 4.57
N GLN A 67 3.44 -7.09 3.77
CA GLN A 67 2.21 -6.36 4.08
C GLN A 67 1.46 -6.15 2.77
N GLY A 68 0.15 -6.36 2.79
CA GLY A 68 -0.59 -6.52 1.55
C GLY A 68 -2.06 -6.86 1.76
N CYS A 69 -2.77 -6.99 0.64
CA CYS A 69 -4.16 -7.43 0.59
C CYS A 69 -4.38 -8.34 -0.63
N TYR A 70 -5.43 -9.14 -0.61
CA TYR A 70 -5.82 -9.94 -1.75
C TYR A 70 -6.65 -9.12 -2.73
N LEU A 71 -6.36 -9.22 -4.03
CA LEU A 71 -7.09 -8.55 -5.11
C LEU A 71 -7.20 -9.48 -6.31
N CYS A 72 -8.27 -9.35 -7.09
CA CYS A 72 -8.33 -10.05 -8.38
C CYS A 72 -7.29 -9.47 -9.34
N ARG A 73 -6.89 -10.24 -10.34
CA ARG A 73 -5.85 -9.84 -11.29
C ARG A 73 -6.04 -8.44 -11.88
N ASP A 74 -7.24 -8.12 -12.36
CA ASP A 74 -7.56 -6.80 -12.91
C ASP A 74 -7.30 -5.65 -11.92
N CYS A 75 -7.66 -5.84 -10.64
CA CYS A 75 -7.50 -4.84 -9.58
C CYS A 75 -6.06 -4.76 -9.05
N HIS A 76 -5.34 -5.88 -9.09
CA HIS A 76 -3.92 -5.89 -8.80
C HIS A 76 -3.15 -5.10 -9.85
N ASP A 77 -3.45 -5.35 -11.13
CA ASP A 77 -2.76 -4.70 -12.25
C ASP A 77 -3.13 -3.21 -12.33
N SER A 78 -4.37 -2.80 -12.01
CA SER A 78 -4.77 -1.39 -11.99
C SER A 78 -4.00 -0.55 -10.97
N ILE A 79 -3.66 -1.12 -9.81
CA ILE A 79 -2.82 -0.44 -8.80
C ILE A 79 -1.42 -0.16 -9.35
N HIS A 80 -0.91 -1.02 -10.22
CA HIS A 80 0.42 -0.92 -10.83
C HIS A 80 0.46 -0.16 -12.16
N GLU A 81 -0.63 0.49 -12.57
CA GLU A 81 -0.64 1.31 -13.79
C GLU A 81 0.30 2.52 -13.70
N GLY A 82 0.84 2.93 -14.85
CA GLY A 82 1.76 4.06 -14.95
C GLY A 82 3.10 3.77 -14.30
N ASP A 83 3.60 4.70 -13.49
CA ASP A 83 4.90 4.60 -12.83
C ASP A 83 4.84 3.87 -11.47
N ALA A 84 3.75 3.14 -11.19
CA ALA A 84 3.50 2.43 -9.94
C ALA A 84 4.16 1.04 -9.86
N LEU A 85 5.19 0.77 -10.68
CA LEU A 85 5.92 -0.48 -10.72
C LEU A 85 7.20 -0.46 -9.85
N PRO A 86 7.37 -1.41 -8.90
CA PRO A 86 8.54 -1.47 -8.03
C PRO A 86 9.88 -1.61 -8.75
N SER A 87 9.89 -2.21 -9.93
CA SER A 87 11.09 -2.40 -10.75
C SER A 87 11.49 -1.15 -11.54
N GLU A 88 10.59 -0.17 -11.70
CA GLU A 88 10.77 0.95 -12.63
C GLU A 88 10.93 2.30 -11.92
N ASN A 89 10.29 2.51 -10.77
CA ASN A 89 10.31 3.80 -10.07
C ASN A 89 10.56 3.62 -8.56
N ASN A 90 11.46 4.42 -7.98
CA ASN A 90 11.69 4.43 -6.53
C ASN A 90 10.51 4.98 -5.72
N ASN A 91 9.64 5.78 -6.36
CA ASN A 91 8.42 6.34 -5.78
C ASN A 91 7.17 5.51 -6.10
N TRP A 92 7.32 4.30 -6.65
CA TRP A 92 6.20 3.45 -7.08
C TRP A 92 5.11 3.30 -6.01
N LEU A 93 5.49 3.25 -4.73
CA LEU A 93 4.55 3.05 -3.62
C LEU A 93 3.61 4.24 -3.44
N ILE A 94 4.07 5.46 -3.74
CA ILE A 94 3.21 6.66 -3.69
C ILE A 94 2.17 6.56 -4.81
N GLU A 95 2.62 6.34 -6.04
CA GLU A 95 1.74 6.22 -7.22
C GLU A 95 0.76 5.05 -7.08
N ALA A 96 1.20 3.90 -6.57
CA ALA A 96 0.34 2.74 -6.33
C ALA A 96 -0.75 3.04 -5.29
N VAL A 97 -0.43 3.75 -4.21
CA VAL A 97 -1.42 4.14 -3.20
C VAL A 97 -2.38 5.18 -3.76
N GLU A 98 -1.94 6.08 -4.62
CA GLU A 98 -2.84 7.01 -5.32
C GLU A 98 -3.81 6.28 -6.26
N ASN A 99 -3.31 5.34 -7.07
CA ASN A 99 -4.14 4.48 -7.92
C ASN A 99 -5.17 3.73 -7.08
N LEU A 100 -4.75 3.13 -5.96
CA LEU A 100 -5.67 2.47 -5.03
C LEU A 100 -6.76 3.41 -4.50
N VAL A 101 -6.39 4.62 -4.06
CA VAL A 101 -7.35 5.59 -3.51
C VAL A 101 -8.35 6.02 -4.58
N ARG A 102 -7.90 6.25 -5.82
CA ARG A 102 -8.76 6.57 -6.96
C ARG A 102 -9.73 5.41 -7.24
N ASP A 103 -9.21 4.21 -7.41
CA ASP A 103 -10.02 3.03 -7.72
C ASP A 103 -11.03 2.72 -6.60
N HIS A 104 -10.63 2.91 -5.33
CA HIS A 104 -11.53 2.76 -4.20
C HIS A 104 -12.67 3.78 -4.26
N PHE A 105 -12.38 5.06 -4.48
CA PHE A 105 -13.40 6.09 -4.61
C PHE A 105 -14.36 5.82 -5.76
N GLU A 106 -13.86 5.39 -6.92
CA GLU A 106 -14.69 5.09 -8.08
C GLU A 106 -15.64 3.91 -7.83
N ARG A 107 -15.27 2.95 -6.97
CA ARG A 107 -16.05 1.74 -6.71
C ARG A 107 -16.94 1.83 -5.47
N HIS A 108 -16.51 2.57 -4.44
CA HIS A 108 -17.18 2.63 -3.15
C HIS A 108 -17.80 4.01 -2.86
N GLY A 109 -17.33 5.07 -3.54
CA GLY A 109 -17.89 6.42 -3.44
C GLY A 109 -17.44 7.20 -2.20
N ASP A 110 -16.56 6.63 -1.38
CA ASP A 110 -16.01 7.26 -0.18
C ASP A 110 -14.48 7.39 -0.22
N LEU A 111 -13.97 8.23 0.67
CA LEU A 111 -12.54 8.48 0.88
C LEU A 111 -12.24 8.42 2.38
N GLU A 112 -12.90 7.49 3.10
CA GLU A 112 -12.66 7.34 4.54
C GLU A 112 -11.33 6.65 4.78
N LYS A 113 -10.40 7.39 5.39
CA LYS A 113 -9.01 6.97 5.58
C LYS A 113 -8.89 5.61 6.27
N TYR A 114 -9.65 5.39 7.34
CA TYR A 114 -9.58 4.15 8.11
C TYR A 114 -10.22 2.97 7.38
N GLU A 115 -11.21 3.21 6.52
CA GLU A 115 -11.78 2.19 5.65
C GLU A 115 -10.72 1.72 4.65
N ILE A 116 -10.04 2.64 3.96
CA ILE A 116 -8.97 2.31 3.00
C ILE A 116 -7.81 1.59 3.69
N LEU A 117 -7.36 2.08 4.85
CA LEU A 117 -6.28 1.44 5.61
C LEU A 117 -6.61 0.02 6.05
N SER A 118 -7.82 -0.20 6.58
CA SER A 118 -8.23 -1.51 7.08
C SER A 118 -8.53 -2.49 5.95
N ARG A 119 -9.25 -2.06 4.91
CA ARG A 119 -9.64 -2.89 3.76
C ARG A 119 -8.44 -3.42 2.97
N TYR A 120 -7.43 -2.57 2.76
CA TYR A 120 -6.30 -2.90 1.89
C TYR A 120 -4.98 -3.11 2.64
N ASN A 121 -4.98 -2.95 3.96
CA ASN A 121 -3.80 -3.13 4.81
C ASN A 121 -2.58 -2.33 4.29
N VAL A 122 -2.79 -1.05 3.97
CA VAL A 122 -1.73 -0.18 3.42
C VAL A 122 -0.70 0.16 4.51
N THR A 123 0.57 0.26 4.13
CA THR A 123 1.71 0.36 5.06
C THR A 123 1.84 1.68 5.82
N SER A 124 1.10 2.72 5.41
CA SER A 124 1.30 4.08 5.91
C SER A 124 0.02 4.90 5.79
N GLU A 125 -0.49 5.35 6.94
CA GLU A 125 -1.57 6.32 7.05
C GLU A 125 -1.29 7.59 6.24
N LYS A 126 -0.05 8.09 6.27
CA LYS A 126 0.36 9.31 5.56
C LYS A 126 0.27 9.17 4.04
N LEU A 127 0.51 7.97 3.50
CA LEU A 127 0.40 7.74 2.05
C LEU A 127 -1.07 7.76 1.62
N VAL A 128 -1.95 7.15 2.41
CA VAL A 128 -3.40 7.19 2.17
C VAL A 128 -3.92 8.62 2.27
N GLU A 129 -3.50 9.38 3.29
CA GLU A 129 -3.87 10.80 3.43
C GLU A 129 -3.44 11.63 2.23
N TYR A 130 -2.21 11.41 1.75
CA TYR A 130 -1.69 12.09 0.57
C TYR A 130 -2.53 11.77 -0.68
N GLY A 131 -2.82 10.50 -0.95
CA GLY A 131 -3.66 10.08 -2.08
C GLY A 131 -5.06 10.69 -2.01
N ILE A 132 -5.69 10.71 -0.82
CA ILE A 132 -7.00 11.35 -0.61
C ILE A 132 -6.95 12.85 -0.91
N GLN A 133 -5.92 13.55 -0.43
CA GLN A 133 -5.76 14.99 -0.68
C GLN A 133 -5.58 15.29 -2.16
N LYS A 134 -4.76 14.50 -2.86
CA LYS A 134 -4.55 14.63 -4.30
C LYS A 134 -5.86 14.43 -5.07
N MET A 135 -6.58 13.34 -4.80
CA MET A 135 -7.87 13.05 -5.43
C MET A 135 -8.90 14.18 -5.21
N LYS A 136 -8.99 14.72 -3.99
CA LYS A 136 -9.87 15.87 -3.69
C LYS A 136 -9.46 17.13 -4.46
N SER A 137 -8.16 17.37 -4.62
CA SER A 137 -7.65 18.54 -5.34
C SER A 137 -7.93 18.45 -6.85
N GLU A 138 -7.83 17.26 -7.43
CA GLU A 138 -8.13 16.98 -8.84
C GLU A 138 -9.63 17.09 -9.13
N ASN A 139 -10.49 16.52 -8.27
CA ASN A 139 -11.94 16.65 -8.42
C ASN A 139 -12.41 18.11 -8.34
N LYS A 140 -11.87 18.91 -7.40
CA LYS A 140 -12.19 20.34 -7.31
C LYS A 140 -11.83 21.12 -8.58
N HIS A 141 -10.72 20.77 -9.24
CA HIS A 141 -10.33 21.38 -10.52
C HIS A 141 -11.26 20.97 -11.67
N ARG A 142 -11.80 19.74 -11.66
CA ARG A 142 -12.75 19.27 -12.67
C ARG A 142 -14.12 19.96 -12.54
N GLU A 143 -14.60 20.14 -11.32
CA GLU A 143 -15.87 20.84 -11.05
C GLU A 143 -15.77 22.34 -11.38
N GLY A 144 -14.70 23.02 -10.96
CA GLY A 144 -14.52 24.45 -11.24
C GLY A 144 -14.27 24.80 -12.71
N LYS A 145 -13.96 23.81 -13.57
CA LYS A 145 -13.79 24.00 -15.01
C LYS A 145 -15.10 23.80 -15.80
N ALA A 146 -16.10 23.14 -15.21
CA ALA A 146 -17.40 22.92 -15.84
C ALA A 146 -18.32 24.16 -15.76
N ASP A 147 -18.00 25.13 -14.90
CA ASP A 147 -18.80 26.36 -14.70
C ASP A 147 -18.33 27.55 -15.57
N ASP A 148 -17.27 27.38 -16.37
CA ASP A 148 -16.64 28.43 -17.21
C ASP A 148 -16.89 28.25 -18.74
N GLU A 149 -17.77 27.32 -19.15
CA GLU A 149 -18.25 27.14 -20.55
C GLU A 149 -19.75 27.43 -20.70
#